data_AF-A0A3S8VSX1-F1
#
_entry.id   AF-A0A3S8VSX1-F1
#
_cell.length_a   1.000
_cell.length_b   1.000
_cell.length_c   1.000
_cell.angle_alpha   90.00
_cell.angle_beta   90.00
_cell.angle_gamma   90.00
#
_symmetry.space_group_name_H-M   'P 1'
#
loop_
_entity.id
_entity.type
_entity.pdbx_description
1 polymer ?
#
loop_
_entity_poly.entity_id
_entity_poly.type
_entity_poly.pdbx_seq_one_letter_code
_entity_poly.pdbx_strand_id
1 'polypeptide(L)'
;MTADYRPEPHQDPRREVVQLIPDHTSKIARLHSEIGLCGYEERDLVGWAVVVTFRAGELPEISVEPVVDDDCMGPVPLGDLMEEAGPLTLLEIL
;
A
#
# COMPACT_ATOMS: atom_id res chain seq x y z
N MET A 1 -2.16 2.23 -44.37
CA MET A 1 -1.23 1.67 -43.37
C MET A 1 -1.80 2.01 -42.00
N THR A 2 -2.61 1.13 -41.43
CA THR A 2 -3.10 1.26 -40.06
C THR A 2 -2.04 0.69 -39.15
N ALA A 3 -1.42 1.53 -38.32
CA ALA A 3 -0.54 1.05 -37.27
C ALA A 3 -1.38 0.25 -36.27
N ASP A 4 -1.07 -1.04 -36.11
CA ASP A 4 -1.57 -1.84 -35.01
C ASP A 4 -1.04 -1.24 -33.70
N TYR A 5 -1.87 -0.46 -33.02
CA TYR A 5 -1.61 -0.05 -31.64
C TYR A 5 -1.75 -1.29 -30.77
N ARG A 6 -0.61 -1.91 -30.44
CA ARG A 6 -0.52 -2.93 -29.40
C ARG A 6 -0.26 -2.16 -28.10
N PRO A 7 -1.21 -2.05 -27.16
CA PRO A 7 -0.90 -1.47 -25.85
C PRO A 7 0.26 -2.29 -25.27
N GLU A 8 1.34 -1.61 -24.91
CA GLU A 8 2.38 -2.27 -24.13
C GLU A 8 1.71 -2.83 -22.87
N PRO A 9 2.04 -4.07 -22.45
CA PRO A 9 1.52 -4.59 -21.20
C PRO A 9 1.85 -3.56 -20.12
N HIS A 10 0.82 -3.09 -19.40
CA HIS A 10 1.00 -2.18 -18.27
C HIS A 10 2.16 -2.72 -17.42
N GLN A 11 3.26 -1.97 -17.40
CA GLN A 11 4.48 -2.36 -16.68
C GLN A 11 4.31 -2.14 -15.18
N ASP A 12 3.22 -1.52 -14.76
CA ASP A 12 2.92 -1.29 -13.36
C ASP A 12 2.50 -2.60 -12.69
N PRO A 13 3.11 -2.96 -11.55
CA PRO A 13 2.70 -4.12 -10.78
C PRO A 13 1.23 -3.96 -10.38
N ARG A 14 0.42 -4.99 -10.65
CA ARG A 14 -0.97 -5.01 -10.17
C ARG A 14 -1.00 -5.56 -8.75
N ARG A 15 -1.51 -4.78 -7.81
CA ARG A 15 -1.72 -5.20 -6.42
C ARG A 15 -3.18 -5.60 -6.19
N GLU A 16 -3.40 -6.64 -5.41
CA GLU A 16 -4.74 -7.13 -5.06
C GLU A 16 -4.78 -7.52 -3.59
N VAL A 17 -5.67 -6.87 -2.82
CA VAL A 17 -5.92 -7.20 -1.41
C VAL A 17 -6.85 -8.39 -1.34
N VAL A 18 -6.32 -9.53 -0.87
CA VAL A 18 -7.10 -10.79 -0.82
C VAL A 18 -7.76 -11.02 0.53
N GLN A 19 -7.22 -10.43 1.60
CA GLN A 19 -7.78 -10.55 2.95
C GLN A 19 -7.42 -9.35 3.82
N LEU A 20 -8.40 -8.85 4.56
CA LEU A 20 -8.21 -7.89 5.64
C LEU A 20 -8.42 -8.60 6.99
N ILE A 21 -7.46 -8.42 7.89
CA ILE A 21 -7.45 -8.95 9.25
C ILE A 21 -7.48 -7.76 10.21
N PRO A 22 -8.62 -7.45 10.84
CA PRO A 22 -8.72 -6.28 11.71
C PRO A 22 -7.84 -6.46 12.96
N ASP A 23 -7.21 -5.37 13.40
CA ASP A 23 -6.50 -5.26 14.68
C ASP A 23 -7.31 -4.31 15.59
N HIS A 24 -7.59 -4.76 16.81
CA HIS A 24 -8.36 -4.01 17.81
C HIS A 24 -7.50 -3.54 18.99
N THR A 25 -6.18 -3.64 18.86
CA THR A 25 -5.23 -3.33 19.94
C THR A 25 -4.92 -1.85 20.10
N SER A 26 -5.53 -0.96 19.30
CA SER A 26 -5.35 0.51 19.37
C SER A 26 -3.88 0.93 19.24
N LYS A 27 -3.17 0.30 18.29
CA LYS A 27 -1.76 0.60 18.00
C LYS A 27 -1.64 1.75 17.02
N ILE A 28 -0.48 2.39 17.01
CA ILE A 28 -0.15 3.48 16.09
C ILE A 28 0.96 3.05 15.15
N ALA A 29 0.77 3.24 13.85
CA ALA A 29 1.82 3.12 12.85
C ALA A 29 2.50 4.48 12.68
N ARG A 30 3.80 4.55 12.94
CA ARG A 30 4.61 5.74 12.65
C ARG A 30 5.28 5.59 11.29
N LEU A 31 4.99 6.51 10.38
CA LEU A 31 5.45 6.48 8.99
C LEU A 31 6.37 7.67 8.73
N HIS A 32 7.50 7.47 8.06
CA HIS A 32 8.26 8.56 7.47
C HIS A 32 7.67 8.89 6.11
N SER A 33 7.20 10.12 5.92
CA SER A 33 6.78 10.64 4.61
C SER A 33 7.88 11.51 4.04
N GLU A 34 8.31 11.24 2.81
CA GLU A 34 9.27 12.10 2.10
C GLU A 34 8.66 13.44 1.65
N ILE A 35 7.33 13.57 1.72
CA ILE A 35 6.58 14.76 1.28
C ILE A 35 6.10 15.60 2.49
N GLY A 36 6.13 15.03 3.70
CA GLY A 36 5.68 15.68 4.94
C GLY A 36 6.62 16.77 5.47
N LEU A 37 6.03 17.84 6.03
CA LEU A 37 6.77 18.93 6.70
C LEU A 37 7.35 18.53 8.07
N CYS A 38 6.73 17.54 8.71
CA CYS A 38 7.20 16.90 9.93
C CYS A 38 7.75 15.55 9.50
N GLY A 39 9.01 15.24 9.81
CA GLY A 39 9.71 14.05 9.30
C GLY A 39 9.12 12.69 9.73
N TYR A 40 7.90 12.64 10.25
CA TYR A 40 7.06 11.47 10.36
C TYR A 40 5.58 11.87 10.51
N GLU A 41 4.68 10.97 10.14
CA GLU A 41 3.24 10.99 10.42
C GLU A 41 2.86 9.77 11.27
N GLU A 42 1.77 9.89 12.02
CA GLU A 42 1.23 8.83 12.86
C GLU A 42 -0.19 8.53 12.42
N ARG A 43 -0.52 7.25 12.25
CA ARG A 43 -1.85 6.80 11.85
C ARG A 43 -2.29 5.61 12.69
N ASP A 44 -3.58 5.51 12.93
CA ASP A 44 -4.15 4.38 13.65
C ASP A 44 -3.95 3.09 12.83
N LEU A 45 -3.33 2.09 13.46
CA LEU A 45 -3.23 0.75 12.88
C LEU A 45 -4.55 0.03 13.13
N VAL A 46 -5.30 -0.20 12.05
CA VAL A 46 -6.63 -0.81 12.11
C VAL A 46 -6.63 -2.28 11.68
N GLY A 47 -5.51 -2.77 11.14
CA GLY A 47 -5.39 -4.17 10.76
C GLY A 47 -4.15 -4.54 9.96
N TRP A 48 -4.26 -5.68 9.30
CA TRP A 48 -3.26 -6.26 8.41
C TRP A 48 -3.92 -6.77 7.14
N ALA A 49 -3.27 -6.57 6.00
CA ALA A 49 -3.71 -7.04 4.70
C ALA A 49 -2.79 -8.14 4.19
N VAL A 50 -3.35 -9.19 3.61
CA VAL A 50 -2.60 -10.07 2.71
C VAL A 50 -2.73 -9.49 1.31
N VAL A 51 -1.61 -9.13 0.70
CA VAL A 51 -1.56 -8.51 -0.62
C VAL A 51 -0.84 -9.43 -1.59
N VAL A 52 -1.43 -9.60 -2.78
CA VAL A 52 -0.81 -10.32 -3.89
C VAL A 52 -0.38 -9.31 -4.94
N THR A 53 0.91 -9.29 -5.26
CA THR A 53 1.48 -8.43 -6.29
C THR A 53 1.77 -9.26 -7.54
N PHE A 54 1.18 -8.86 -8.66
CA PHE A 54 1.37 -9.47 -9.97
C PHE A 54 2.30 -8.60 -10.81
N ARG A 55 3.43 -9.16 -11.24
CA ARG A 55 4.34 -8.54 -12.21
C ARG A 55 4.39 -9.37 -13.48
N ALA A 56 4.43 -8.71 -14.63
CA ALA A 56 4.46 -9.40 -15.91
C ALA A 56 5.74 -10.24 -16.05
N GLY A 57 5.59 -11.54 -16.29
CA GLY A 57 6.72 -12.46 -16.45
C GLY A 57 7.30 -13.01 -15.14
N GLU A 58 6.70 -12.69 -14.00
CA GLU A 58 7.12 -13.18 -12.68
C GLU A 58 6.00 -14.02 -12.03
N LEU A 59 6.38 -14.81 -11.03
CA LEU A 59 5.40 -15.46 -10.16
C LEU A 59 4.77 -14.41 -9.22
N PRO A 60 3.49 -14.57 -8.84
CA PRO A 60 2.86 -13.67 -7.89
C PRO A 60 3.62 -13.64 -6.56
N GLU A 61 3.88 -12.44 -6.06
CA GLU A 61 4.48 -12.21 -4.75
C GLU A 61 3.38 -12.02 -3.71
N ILE A 62 3.50 -12.65 -2.55
CA ILE A 62 2.55 -12.52 -1.44
C ILE A 62 3.25 -11.78 -0.30
N SER A 63 2.67 -10.67 0.15
CA SER A 63 3.12 -9.88 1.29
C SER A 63 2.02 -9.75 2.34
N VAL A 64 2.43 -9.42 3.56
CA VAL A 64 1.52 -8.97 4.62
C VAL A 64 1.88 -7.53 4.93
N GLU A 65 0.90 -6.65 4.86
CA GLU A 65 1.07 -5.21 5.01
C GLU A 65 0.21 -4.66 6.15
N PRO A 66 0.67 -3.66 6.90
CA PRO A 66 -0.18 -2.98 7.86
C PRO A 66 -1.29 -2.22 7.13
N VAL A 67 -2.47 -2.17 7.75
CA VAL A 67 -3.61 -1.37 7.30
C VAL A 67 -3.77 -0.22 8.29
N VAL A 68 -3.71 0.99 7.77
CA VAL A 68 -3.86 2.23 8.53
C VAL A 68 -5.17 2.90 8.21
N ASP A 69 -5.71 3.68 9.14
CA ASP A 69 -6.87 4.53 8.85
C ASP A 69 -6.41 5.76 8.06
N ASP A 70 -6.97 5.95 6.87
CA ASP A 70 -6.84 7.18 6.11
C ASP A 70 -8.09 8.05 6.29
N ASP A 71 -7.90 9.30 6.69
CA ASP A 71 -9.00 10.21 7.01
C ASP A 71 -9.98 10.45 5.84
N CYS A 72 -9.55 10.20 4.60
CA CYS A 72 -10.36 10.41 3.39
C CYS A 72 -10.97 9.11 2.84
N MET A 73 -10.23 8.00 2.93
CA MET A 73 -10.56 6.73 2.27
C MET A 73 -10.95 5.61 3.23
N GLY A 74 -10.72 5.80 4.54
CA GLY A 74 -10.87 4.77 5.57
C GLY A 74 -9.70 3.79 5.59
N PRO A 75 -9.91 2.54 6.04
CA PRO A 75 -8.83 1.54 6.15
C PRO A 75 -8.15 1.24 4.81
N VAL A 76 -6.85 1.52 4.73
CA VAL A 76 -6.04 1.34 3.51
C VAL A 76 -4.75 0.56 3.83
N PRO A 77 -4.40 -0.48 3.03
CA PRO A 77 -3.08 -1.11 3.13
C PRO A 77 -1.96 -0.11 2.84
N LEU A 78 -0.86 -0.19 3.58
CA LEU A 78 0.21 0.79 3.48
C LEU A 78 0.79 0.93 2.07
N GLY A 79 0.97 -0.16 1.33
CA GLY A 79 1.51 -0.06 -0.03
C GLY A 79 0.56 0.65 -1.00
N ASP A 80 -0.76 0.60 -0.77
CA ASP A 80 -1.74 1.31 -1.60
C ASP A 80 -1.76 2.80 -1.21
N LEU A 81 -1.61 3.10 0.09
CA LEU A 81 -1.42 4.48 0.56
C LEU A 81 -0.14 5.10 -0.03
N MET A 82 0.93 4.33 -0.21
CA MET A 82 2.17 4.82 -0.84
C MET A 82 1.98 5.19 -2.31
N GLU A 83 1.08 4.51 -3.04
CA GLU A 83 0.76 4.85 -4.42
C GLU A 83 0.03 6.21 -4.52
N GLU A 84 -0.81 6.53 -3.53
CA GLU A 84 -1.58 7.78 -3.51
C GLU A 84 -0.83 8.95 -2.86
N ALA A 85 -0.23 8.72 -1.69
CA ALA A 85 0.42 9.73 -0.86
C ALA A 85 1.91 9.93 -1.18
N GLY A 86 2.49 9.08 -2.03
CA GLY A 86 3.91 9.05 -2.35
C GLY A 86 4.74 8.20 -1.38
N PRO A 87 6.09 8.28 -1.43
CA PRO A 87 6.95 7.37 -0.68
C PRO A 87 6.73 7.48 0.84
N LEU A 88 6.26 6.40 1.44
CA LEU A 88 6.14 6.22 2.88
C LEU A 88 7.03 5.07 3.35
N THR A 89 7.65 5.21 4.51
CA THR A 89 8.39 4.13 5.17
C THR A 89 7.84 3.89 6.57
N LEU A 90 7.38 2.68 6.86
CA LEU A 90 7.02 2.30 8.22
C LEU A 90 8.27 2.30 9.10
N LEU A 91 8.27 3.14 10.12
CA LEU A 91 9.35 3.24 11.10
C LEU A 91 9.13 2.24 12.24
N GLU A 92 7.95 2.27 12.85
CA GLU A 92 7.60 1.41 13.97
C GLU A 92 6.08 1.31 14.17
N ILE A 93 5.68 0.31 14.95
CA ILE A 93 4.32 0.14 15.46
C ILE A 93 4.38 0.23 16.99
N LEU A 94 3.66 1.18 17.56
CA LEU A 94 3.60 1.50 18.99
C LEU A 94 2.38 0.86 19.66
#